data_AF-A0A9N9R087-F1
#
_entry.id   AF-A0A9N9R087-F1
#
_cell.length_a   1.000
_cell.length_b   1.000
_cell.length_c   1.000
_cell.angle_alpha   90.00
_cell.angle_beta   90.00
_cell.angle_gamma   90.00
#
_symmetry.space_group_name_H-M   'P 1'
#
loop_
_entity.id
_entity.type
_entity.pdbx_description
1 polymer ?
#
loop_
_entity_poly.entity_id
_entity_poly.type
_entity_poly.pdbx_seq_one_letter_code
_entity_poly.pdbx_strand_id
1 'polypeptide(L)'
;MINQPKMNYKEYGQSYDEPELTEDSVELPGPEGPPVSRIPELLPEQKAANKDNINLNYRDEVPSREQLLRAHARRWADVRQAWLDQAQLVEARYHHTQQSLNKINVK
;
A
#
# COMPACT_ATOMS: atom_id res chain seq x y z
N MET A 1 26.68 13.67 -16.23
CA MET A 1 25.78 12.80 -15.44
C MET A 1 26.23 12.88 -14.00
N ILE A 2 25.39 13.45 -13.13
CA ILE A 2 25.75 13.78 -11.75
C ILE A 2 25.71 12.49 -10.91
N ASN A 3 26.88 12.16 -10.34
CA ASN A 3 27.10 11.14 -9.32
C ASN A 3 26.04 11.25 -8.22
N GLN A 4 25.14 10.28 -8.14
CA GLN A 4 24.47 10.04 -6.86
C GLN A 4 25.52 9.53 -5.88
N PRO A 5 25.68 10.14 -4.69
CA PRO A 5 26.55 9.56 -3.67
C PRO A 5 26.07 8.15 -3.38
N LYS A 6 26.99 7.18 -3.41
CA LYS A 6 26.71 5.82 -2.94
C LYS A 6 26.41 5.95 -1.45
N MET A 7 25.14 6.14 -1.10
CA MET A 7 24.69 6.15 0.28
C MET A 7 25.18 4.86 0.93
N ASN A 8 25.82 4.99 2.09
CA ASN A 8 26.35 3.85 2.81
C ASN A 8 25.19 3.10 3.45
N TYR A 9 24.59 2.17 2.70
CA TYR A 9 23.45 1.38 3.17
C TYR A 9 23.72 0.59 4.46
N LYS A 10 24.98 0.47 4.89
CA LYS A 10 25.36 -0.13 6.18
C LYS A 10 24.87 0.67 7.39
N GLU A 11 24.65 1.97 7.24
CA GLU A 11 24.17 2.83 8.33
C GLU A 11 22.68 2.64 8.62
N TYR A 12 21.90 2.16 7.64
CA TYR A 12 20.46 1.93 7.77
C TYR A 12 20.11 0.59 8.43
N GLY A 13 21.11 -0.25 8.72
CA GLY A 13 20.94 -1.54 9.38
C GLY A 13 21.35 -1.55 10.85
N GLN A 14 21.68 -0.39 11.44
CA GLN A 14 21.96 -0.32 12.87
C GLN A 14 20.67 -0.57 13.65
N SER A 15 20.68 -1.59 14.49
CA SER A 15 19.65 -1.83 15.49
C SER A 15 19.73 -0.68 16.49
N TYR A 16 18.65 0.09 16.61
CA TYR A 16 18.49 1.01 17.73
C TYR A 16 18.27 0.17 18.99
N ASP A 17 18.90 0.57 20.09
CA ASP A 17 18.56 0.02 21.40
C ASP A 17 17.11 0.41 21.70
N GLU A 18 16.27 -0.59 21.99
CA GLU A 18 14.89 -0.33 22.41
C GLU A 18 14.93 0.49 23.71
N PRO A 19 14.15 1.58 23.82
CA PRO A 19 14.12 2.38 25.04
C PRO A 19 13.65 1.52 26.22
N GLU A 20 14.29 1.72 27.38
CA GLU A 20 13.91 1.02 28.61
C GLU A 20 12.45 1.32 28.97
N LEU A 21 11.69 0.27 29.32
CA LEU A 21 10.32 0.39 29.79
C LEU A 21 10.29 1.17 31.11
N THR A 22 9.78 2.39 31.08
CA THR A 22 9.53 3.20 32.28
C THR A 22 8.20 2.83 32.92
N GLU A 23 7.96 3.18 34.19
CA GLU A 23 6.70 2.89 34.89
C GLU A 23 5.44 3.48 34.20
N ASP A 24 5.62 4.51 33.37
CA ASP A 24 4.56 5.13 32.57
C ASP A 24 4.34 4.45 31.19
N SER A 25 5.07 3.38 30.89
CA SER A 25 4.98 2.67 29.61
C SER A 25 3.73 1.79 29.57
N VAL A 26 2.87 2.01 28.58
CA VAL A 26 1.67 1.20 28.33
C VAL A 26 1.93 0.24 27.18
N GLU A 27 1.84 -1.06 27.44
CA GLU A 27 1.92 -2.09 26.41
C GLU A 27 0.66 -2.05 25.52
N LEU A 28 0.88 -1.94 24.21
CA LEU A 28 -0.21 -1.88 23.24
C LEU A 28 -0.64 -3.31 22.85
N PRO A 29 -1.96 -3.56 22.71
CA PRO A 29 -2.43 -4.85 22.23
C PRO A 29 -1.92 -5.11 20.79
N GLY A 30 -1.61 -6.37 20.50
CA GLY A 30 -1.18 -6.80 19.17
C GLY A 30 -2.30 -6.76 18.12
N PRO A 31 -1.96 -6.94 16.84
CA PRO A 31 -2.93 -6.89 15.76
C PRO A 31 -3.92 -8.06 15.83
N GLU A 32 -5.20 -7.76 15.58
CA GLU A 32 -6.27 -8.74 15.63
C GLU A 32 -6.39 -9.55 14.34
N GLY A 33 -6.86 -10.79 14.48
CA GLY A 33 -7.16 -11.68 13.36
C GLY A 33 -5.93 -12.16 12.57
N PRO A 34 -6.17 -12.90 11.47
CA PRO A 34 -5.11 -13.45 10.64
C PRO A 34 -4.27 -12.35 9.97
N PRO A 35 -3.03 -12.66 9.56
CA PRO A 35 -2.20 -11.71 8.82
C PRO A 35 -2.85 -11.34 7.48
N VAL A 36 -3.01 -10.04 7.24
CA VAL A 36 -3.56 -9.48 6.00
C VAL A 36 -2.43 -8.80 5.23
N SER A 37 -2.36 -9.04 3.92
CA SER A 37 -1.41 -8.37 3.02
C SER A 37 -1.69 -6.86 2.98
N ARG A 38 -0.64 -6.03 2.89
CA ARG A 38 -0.80 -4.59 2.65
C ARG A 38 -1.12 -4.26 1.19
N ILE A 39 -0.84 -5.20 0.29
CA ILE A 39 -1.04 -5.04 -1.14
C ILE A 39 -2.42 -5.62 -1.48
N PRO A 40 -3.30 -4.85 -2.14
CA PRO A 40 -4.60 -5.34 -2.59
C PRO A 40 -4.48 -6.49 -3.58
N GLU A 41 -5.55 -7.25 -3.74
CA GLU A 41 -5.64 -8.19 -4.85
C GLU A 41 -5.64 -7.47 -6.22
N LEU A 42 -5.15 -8.19 -7.24
CA LEU A 42 -5.16 -7.69 -8.61
C LEU A 42 -6.60 -7.51 -9.11
N LEU A 43 -6.83 -6.40 -9.82
CA LEU A 43 -8.08 -6.11 -10.49
C LEU A 43 -8.36 -7.14 -11.62
N PRO A 44 -9.62 -7.35 -12.02
CA PRO A 44 -9.97 -8.29 -13.08
C PRO A 44 -9.20 -8.04 -14.39
N GLU A 45 -9.03 -6.79 -14.79
CA GLU A 45 -8.30 -6.41 -16.01
C GLU A 45 -6.81 -6.74 -15.90
N GLN A 46 -6.24 -6.66 -14.70
CA GLN A 46 -4.85 -7.02 -14.44
C GLN A 46 -4.66 -8.53 -14.43
N LYS A 47 -5.62 -9.27 -13.87
CA LYS A 47 -5.64 -10.75 -13.91
C LYS A 47 -5.84 -11.28 -15.34
N ALA A 48 -6.61 -10.58 -16.16
CA ALA A 48 -6.83 -10.92 -17.57
C ALA A 48 -5.66 -10.54 -18.49
N ALA A 49 -4.74 -9.68 -18.04
CA ALA A 49 -3.59 -9.27 -18.83
C ALA A 49 -2.62 -10.45 -19.01
N ASN A 50 -2.42 -10.86 -20.26
CA ASN A 50 -1.50 -11.94 -20.60
C ASN A 50 -0.35 -11.40 -21.46
N LYS A 51 0.87 -11.46 -20.91
CA LYS A 51 2.10 -11.04 -21.59
C LYS A 51 2.37 -11.81 -22.89
N ASP A 52 1.87 -13.04 -22.97
CA ASP A 52 2.08 -13.92 -24.12
C ASP A 52 1.00 -13.71 -25.21
N ASN A 53 0.01 -12.85 -24.94
CA ASN A 53 -1.08 -12.51 -25.85
C ASN A 53 -1.25 -10.99 -26.00
N ILE A 54 -0.15 -10.30 -26.36
CA ILE A 54 -0.17 -8.86 -26.63
C ILE A 54 -0.59 -8.63 -28.07
N ASN A 55 -1.63 -7.84 -28.29
CA ASN A 55 -2.01 -7.39 -29.62
C ASN A 55 -0.99 -6.34 -30.12
N LEU A 56 -0.17 -6.70 -31.11
CA LEU A 56 0.80 -5.82 -31.77
C LEU A 56 0.30 -5.29 -33.14
N ASN A 57 -0.99 -5.38 -33.39
CA ASN A 57 -1.57 -5.06 -34.69
C ASN A 57 -1.81 -3.54 -34.80
N TYR A 58 -0.90 -2.84 -35.47
CA TYR A 58 -0.96 -1.37 -35.63
C TYR A 58 -1.93 -0.88 -36.71
N ARG A 59 -2.62 -1.81 -37.40
CA ARG A 59 -3.57 -1.49 -38.48
C ARG A 59 -5.01 -1.37 -37.99
N ASP A 60 -5.29 -1.87 -36.80
CA ASP A 60 -6.64 -1.82 -36.21
C ASP A 60 -6.95 -0.38 -35.78
N GLU A 61 -8.25 -0.05 -35.74
CA GLU A 61 -8.69 1.28 -35.33
C GLU A 61 -8.26 1.55 -33.88
N VAL A 62 -7.38 2.52 -33.70
CA VAL A 62 -6.86 2.89 -32.38
C VAL A 62 -7.89 3.71 -31.63
N PRO A 63 -8.03 3.52 -30.30
CA PRO A 63 -8.95 4.34 -29.51
C PRO A 63 -8.57 5.82 -29.61
N SER A 64 -9.59 6.68 -29.67
CA SER A 64 -9.36 8.12 -29.64
C SER A 64 -8.74 8.55 -28.31
N ARG A 65 -8.08 9.72 -28.30
CA ARG A 65 -7.50 10.29 -27.08
C ARG A 65 -8.53 10.37 -25.94
N GLU A 66 -9.77 10.76 -26.24
CA GLU A 66 -10.82 10.86 -25.23
C GLU A 66 -11.22 9.51 -24.67
N GLN A 67 -11.32 8.49 -25.53
CA GLN A 67 -11.63 7.13 -25.10
C GLN A 67 -10.54 6.58 -24.17
N LEU A 68 -9.26 6.80 -24.52
CA LEU A 68 -8.13 6.42 -23.68
C LEU A 68 -8.19 7.13 -22.32
N LEU A 69 -8.39 8.45 -22.30
CA LEU A 69 -8.46 9.21 -21.06
C LEU A 69 -9.61 8.74 -20.16
N ARG A 70 -10.80 8.50 -20.71
CA ARG A 70 -11.94 7.99 -19.94
C ARG A 70 -11.67 6.60 -19.38
N ALA A 71 -11.13 5.69 -20.19
CA ALA A 71 -10.80 4.34 -19.77
C ALA A 71 -9.73 4.32 -18.66
N HIS A 72 -8.66 5.11 -18.82
CA HIS A 72 -7.59 5.20 -17.83
C HIS A 72 -8.05 5.89 -16.54
N ALA A 73 -8.86 6.95 -16.63
CA ALA A 73 -9.40 7.63 -15.45
C ALA A 73 -10.24 6.67 -14.61
N ARG A 74 -11.12 5.89 -15.27
CA ARG A 74 -11.91 4.85 -14.60
C ARG A 74 -11.02 3.80 -13.94
N ARG A 75 -10.07 3.22 -14.69
CA ARG A 75 -9.14 2.21 -14.17
C ARG A 75 -8.37 2.72 -12.94
N TRP A 76 -7.90 3.97 -12.98
CA TRP A 76 -7.18 4.55 -11.84
C TRP A 76 -8.08 4.82 -10.62
N ALA A 77 -9.35 5.18 -10.84
CA ALA A 77 -10.32 5.27 -9.75
C ALA A 77 -10.52 3.90 -9.09
N ASP A 78 -10.67 2.84 -9.89
CA ASP A 78 -10.85 1.47 -9.38
C ASP A 78 -9.61 0.98 -8.62
N VAL A 79 -8.40 1.25 -9.14
CA VAL A 79 -7.14 0.98 -8.43
C VAL A 79 -7.11 1.71 -7.10
N ARG A 80 -7.40 3.01 -7.09
CA ARG A 80 -7.41 3.81 -5.86
C ARG A 80 -8.38 3.24 -4.84
N GLN A 81 -9.59 2.85 -5.27
CA GLN A 81 -10.58 2.28 -4.38
C GLN A 81 -10.09 0.97 -3.76
N ALA A 82 -9.54 0.06 -4.55
CA ALA A 82 -8.99 -1.20 -4.05
C ALA A 82 -7.89 -0.99 -3.00
N TRP A 83 -7.05 0.04 -3.17
CA TRP A 83 -6.05 0.41 -2.17
C TRP A 83 -6.65 0.96 -0.88
N LEU A 84 -7.70 1.79 -0.97
CA LEU A 84 -8.40 2.31 0.20
C LEU A 84 -9.10 1.17 0.97
N ASP A 85 -9.77 0.28 0.26
CA ASP A 85 -10.47 -0.86 0.86
C ASP A 85 -9.46 -1.79 1.57
N GLN A 86 -8.32 -2.08 0.94
CA GLN A 86 -7.26 -2.88 1.56
C GLN A 86 -6.65 -2.19 2.78
N ALA A 87 -6.43 -0.87 2.71
CA ALA A 87 -5.92 -0.10 3.84
C ALA A 87 -6.88 -0.18 5.03
N GLN A 88 -8.19 -0.05 4.80
CA GLN A 88 -9.20 -0.20 5.84
C GLN A 88 -9.18 -1.59 6.48
N LEU A 89 -9.04 -2.66 5.67
CA LEU A 89 -8.94 -4.02 6.20
C LEU A 89 -7.69 -4.22 7.07
N VAL A 90 -6.56 -3.63 6.68
CA VAL A 90 -5.32 -3.69 7.47
C VAL A 90 -5.44 -2.87 8.75
N GLU A 91 -6.02 -1.66 8.67
CA GLU A 91 -6.23 -0.77 9.81
C GLU A 91 -7.21 -1.35 10.84
N ALA A 92 -8.24 -2.06 10.39
CA ALA A 92 -9.20 -2.72 11.27
C ALA A 92 -8.53 -3.68 12.28
N ARG A 93 -7.38 -4.25 11.92
CA ARG A 93 -6.59 -5.13 12.82
C ARG A 93 -5.97 -4.39 14.00
N TYR A 94 -5.79 -3.08 13.89
CA TYR A 94 -5.18 -2.24 14.93
C TYR A 94 -6.22 -1.43 15.69
N HIS A 95 -7.51 -1.76 15.55
CA HIS A 95 -8.60 -1.02 16.16
C HIS A 95 -8.47 -0.92 17.70
N HIS A 96 -8.15 -2.03 18.38
CA HIS A 96 -7.93 -2.02 19.83
C HIS A 96 -6.71 -1.19 20.25
N THR A 97 -5.62 -1.28 19.48
CA THR A 97 -4.44 -0.44 19.70
C THR A 97 -4.79 1.04 19.57
N GLN A 98 -5.57 1.40 18.54
CA GLN A 98 -6.04 2.77 18.34
C GLN A 98 -6.94 3.25 19.48
N GLN A 99 -7.80 2.39 20.02
CA GLN A 99 -8.62 2.73 21.19
C GLN A 99 -7.77 3.00 22.43
N SER A 100 -6.75 2.18 22.69
CA SER A 100 -5.82 2.41 23.80
C SER A 100 -5.06 3.72 23.65
N LEU A 101 -4.54 4.00 22.45
CA LEU A 101 -3.84 5.25 22.15
C LEU A 101 -4.76 6.48 22.30
N ASN A 102 -6.00 6.39 21.82
CA ASN A 102 -6.96 7.49 21.96
C ASN A 102 -7.27 7.80 23.43
N LYS A 103 -7.35 6.80 24.32
CA LYS A 103 -7.55 7.01 25.76
C LYS A 103 -6.37 7.72 26.42
N ILE A 104 -5.15 7.46 25.96
CA ILE A 104 -3.93 8.09 26.46
C ILE A 104 -3.82 9.55 25.97
N ASN A 105 -4.27 9.81 24.74
CA ASN A 105 -4.06 11.10 24.07
C ASN A 105 -5.14 12.15 24.35
N VAL A 106 -6.25 11.80 25.03
CA VAL A 106 -7.27 12.77 25.46
C VAL A 106 -6.81 13.40 26.79
N LYS A 107 -6.23 14.60 26.68
CA LYS A 107 -6.09 15.58 27.77
C LYS A 107 -7.03 16.75 27.53
#